data_AF-A3YF84-F1
#
_entry.id   AF-A3YF84-F1
#
_cell.length_a   1.000
_cell.length_b   1.000
_cell.length_c   1.000
_cell.angle_alpha   90.00
_cell.angle_beta   90.00
_cell.angle_gamma   90.00
#
_symmetry.space_group_name_H-M   'P 1'
#
loop_
_entity.id
_entity.type
_entity.pdbx_description
1 polymer ?
#
loop_
_entity_poly.entity_id
_entity_poly.type
_entity_poly.pdbx_seq_one_letter_code
_entity_poly.pdbx_strand_id
1 'polypeptide(L)'
;MLNHISTVHAIAMCNAAELAGGTCLDVSLIAGFHWIPVGMAVQYLKMARTDLTAIGKIEHFDWKETQGVIMPVGVYDTNGVEAFHVDITMRVSPRKKADVDLPKIAAIGYWL
;
A
#
# COMPACT_ATOMS: atom_id res chain seq x y z
N MET A 1 -20.21 6.56 -6.57
CA MET A 1 -18.80 6.66 -6.97
C MET A 1 -18.57 7.67 -8.11
N LEU A 2 -19.56 8.48 -8.52
CA LEU A 2 -19.42 9.45 -9.61
C LEU A 2 -19.08 10.85 -9.08
N ASN A 3 -18.43 11.65 -9.90
CA ASN A 3 -18.22 13.08 -9.68
C ASN A 3 -19.34 13.93 -10.31
N HIS A 4 -19.21 15.26 -10.21
CA HIS A 4 -20.18 16.23 -10.70
C HIS A 4 -20.32 16.27 -12.25
N ILE A 5 -19.41 15.63 -12.99
CA ILE A 5 -19.48 15.48 -14.45
C ILE A 5 -19.84 14.04 -14.89
N SER A 6 -20.39 13.24 -13.97
CA SER A 6 -20.83 11.86 -14.23
C SER A 6 -19.73 10.92 -14.74
N THR A 7 -18.50 11.09 -14.26
CA THR A 7 -17.38 10.14 -14.42
C THR A 7 -16.95 9.59 -13.07
N VAL A 8 -16.18 8.51 -13.03
CA VAL A 8 -15.68 7.96 -11.77
C VAL A 8 -14.87 9.02 -11.01
N HIS A 9 -15.17 9.18 -9.73
CA HIS A 9 -14.57 10.22 -8.90
C HIS A 9 -13.06 9.97 -8.70
N ALA A 10 -12.26 11.04 -8.76
CA ALA A 10 -10.81 11.00 -8.53
C ALA A 10 -10.42 10.21 -7.27
N ILE A 11 -11.03 10.57 -6.13
CA ILE A 11 -10.77 9.90 -4.85
C ILE A 11 -11.21 8.43 -4.85
N ALA A 12 -12.23 8.05 -5.61
CA ALA A 12 -12.59 6.64 -5.74
C ALA A 12 -11.49 5.85 -6.48
N MET A 13 -10.86 6.46 -7.49
CA MET A 13 -9.69 5.88 -8.16
C MET A 13 -8.47 5.84 -7.23
N CYS A 14 -8.24 6.88 -6.40
CA CYS A 14 -7.19 6.85 -5.37
C CYS A 14 -7.39 5.70 -4.40
N ASN A 15 -8.61 5.50 -3.86
CA ASN A 15 -8.89 4.40 -2.94
C ASN A 15 -8.63 3.03 -3.58
N ALA A 16 -9.04 2.86 -4.84
CA ALA A 16 -8.77 1.64 -5.59
C ALA A 16 -7.26 1.43 -5.80
N ALA A 17 -6.53 2.50 -6.11
CA ALA A 17 -5.08 2.45 -6.30
C ALA A 17 -4.34 2.14 -4.98
N GLU A 18 -4.74 2.76 -3.87
CA GLU A 18 -4.19 2.48 -2.54
C GLU A 18 -4.41 1.03 -2.12
N LEU A 19 -5.60 0.49 -2.37
CA LEU A 19 -5.89 -0.91 -2.10
C LEU A 19 -5.00 -1.83 -2.95
N ALA A 20 -4.94 -1.61 -4.26
CA ALA A 20 -4.15 -2.44 -5.17
C ALA A 20 -2.64 -2.37 -4.85
N GLY A 21 -2.10 -1.16 -4.69
CA GLY A 21 -0.69 -0.92 -4.38
C GLY A 21 -0.32 -1.42 -2.98
N GLY A 22 -1.16 -1.15 -1.98
CA GLY A 22 -0.97 -1.64 -0.61
C GLY A 22 -0.97 -3.17 -0.53
N THR A 23 -1.95 -3.83 -1.15
CA THR A 23 -2.00 -5.30 -1.21
C THR A 23 -0.81 -5.87 -1.96
N CYS A 24 -0.41 -5.28 -3.10
CA CYS A 24 0.77 -5.71 -3.85
C CYS A 24 2.05 -5.64 -2.99
N LEU A 25 2.23 -4.56 -2.24
CA LEU A 25 3.36 -4.41 -1.34
C LEU A 25 3.30 -5.42 -0.19
N ASP A 26 2.13 -5.58 0.44
CA ASP A 26 1.95 -6.45 1.60
C ASP A 26 2.29 -7.92 1.31
N VAL A 27 1.86 -8.44 0.16
CA VAL A 27 2.17 -9.82 -0.26
C VAL A 27 3.62 -10.01 -0.72
N SER A 28 4.32 -8.92 -1.05
CA SER A 28 5.71 -8.94 -1.54
C SER A 28 6.76 -8.74 -0.45
N LEU A 29 6.34 -8.38 0.77
CA LEU A 29 7.24 -8.08 1.88
C LEU A 29 7.80 -9.34 2.54
N ILE A 30 9.05 -9.24 2.99
CA ILE A 30 9.65 -10.25 3.88
C ILE A 30 9.06 -10.11 5.29
N ALA A 31 8.90 -11.25 5.97
CA ALA A 31 8.45 -11.29 7.36
C ALA A 31 9.30 -10.37 8.27
N GLY A 32 8.62 -9.58 9.10
CA GLY A 32 9.27 -8.66 10.03
C GLY A 32 9.40 -7.22 9.54
N PHE A 33 8.96 -6.90 8.32
CA PHE A 33 8.80 -5.53 7.86
C PHE A 33 7.33 -5.07 7.92
N HIS A 34 7.12 -3.76 7.87
CA HIS A 34 5.81 -3.14 7.66
C HIS A 34 5.96 -1.91 6.77
N TRP A 35 4.85 -1.39 6.28
CA TRP A 35 4.81 -0.24 5.39
C TRP A 35 3.74 0.76 5.83
N ILE A 36 3.94 2.01 5.47
CA ILE A 36 2.95 3.08 5.62
C ILE A 36 3.03 4.02 4.41
N PRO A 37 1.92 4.36 3.75
CA PRO A 37 1.92 5.37 2.70
C PRO A 37 2.22 6.74 3.33
N VAL A 38 3.16 7.49 2.74
CA VAL A 38 3.58 8.82 3.23
C VAL A 38 3.33 9.94 2.23
N GLY A 39 2.94 9.60 1.00
CA GLY A 39 2.54 10.54 -0.03
C GLY A 39 2.10 9.81 -1.29
N MET A 40 1.45 10.53 -2.20
CA MET A 40 1.14 10.02 -3.53
C MET A 40 1.11 11.16 -4.55
N ALA A 41 1.53 10.87 -5.77
CA ALA A 41 1.37 11.74 -6.93
C ALA A 41 0.37 11.10 -7.89
N VAL A 42 -0.63 11.87 -8.32
CA VAL A 42 -1.74 11.37 -9.15
C VAL A 42 -1.78 12.10 -10.48
N GLN A 43 -2.07 11.37 -11.56
CA GLN A 43 -2.19 11.90 -12.91
C GLN A 43 -3.54 11.48 -13.51
N TYR A 44 -4.28 12.46 -14.03
CA TYR A 44 -5.56 12.25 -14.70
C TYR A 44 -5.33 12.22 -16.21
N LEU A 45 -5.33 11.03 -16.80
CA LEU A 45 -4.95 10.84 -18.21
C LEU A 45 -6.18 10.89 -19.14
N LYS A 46 -7.31 10.32 -18.69
CA LYS A 46 -8.55 10.24 -19.46
C LYS A 46 -9.76 10.24 -18.54
N MET A 47 -10.90 10.69 -19.07
CA MET A 47 -12.17 10.59 -18.36
C MET A 47 -12.59 9.13 -18.14
N ALA A 48 -12.73 8.72 -16.89
CA ALA A 48 -13.18 7.38 -16.50
C ALA A 48 -14.72 7.25 -16.58
N ARG A 49 -15.22 6.73 -17.70
CA ARG A 49 -16.68 6.60 -17.97
C ARG A 49 -17.24 5.20 -17.75
N THR A 50 -16.39 4.22 -17.48
CA THR A 50 -16.75 2.81 -17.33
C THR A 50 -16.33 2.30 -15.96
N ASP A 51 -16.57 1.01 -15.72
CA ASP A 51 -15.87 0.28 -14.66
C ASP A 51 -14.35 0.35 -14.87
N LEU A 52 -13.61 0.27 -13.78
CA LEU A 52 -12.17 0.45 -13.77
C LEU A 52 -11.47 -0.71 -13.07
N THR A 53 -10.25 -1.01 -13.52
CA THR A 53 -9.36 -1.98 -12.89
C THR A 53 -8.07 -1.29 -12.46
N ALA A 54 -7.74 -1.34 -11.16
CA ALA A 54 -6.48 -0.85 -10.63
C ALA A 54 -5.45 -1.99 -10.60
N ILE A 55 -4.25 -1.73 -11.13
CA ILE A 55 -3.17 -2.70 -11.24
C ILE A 55 -1.90 -2.09 -10.67
N GLY A 56 -1.49 -2.56 -9.49
CA GLY A 56 -0.18 -2.28 -8.91
C GLY A 56 0.82 -3.32 -9.39
N LYS A 57 1.99 -2.87 -9.88
CA LYS A 57 3.07 -3.77 -10.30
C LYS A 57 4.37 -3.35 -9.66
N ILE A 58 5.05 -4.32 -9.06
CA ILE A 58 6.36 -4.17 -8.47
C ILE A 58 7.31 -5.14 -9.15
N GLU A 59 8.48 -4.68 -9.62
CA GLU A 59 9.42 -5.57 -10.33
C GLU A 59 10.32 -6.32 -9.36
N HIS A 60 11.09 -5.58 -8.55
CA HIS A 60 11.94 -6.15 -7.51
C HIS A 60 12.31 -5.08 -6.48
N PHE A 61 12.25 -5.42 -5.19
CA PHE A 61 12.80 -4.60 -4.12
C PHE A 61 13.60 -5.43 -3.13
N ASP A 62 14.69 -4.83 -2.66
CA ASP A 62 15.58 -5.42 -1.69
C ASP A 62 15.30 -4.82 -0.30
N TRP A 63 14.74 -5.63 0.60
CA TRP A 63 14.22 -5.19 1.90
C TRP A 63 15.33 -5.19 2.97
N LYS A 64 16.23 -4.20 2.92
CA LYS A 64 17.39 -4.14 3.82
C LYS A 64 17.15 -3.27 5.05
N GLU A 65 16.73 -2.04 4.83
CA GLU A 65 16.63 -1.01 5.86
C GLU A 65 15.35 -0.18 5.69
N THR A 66 15.18 0.83 6.55
CA THR A 66 14.08 1.78 6.35
C THR A 66 14.31 2.54 5.06
N GLN A 67 13.36 2.46 4.13
CA GLN A 67 13.47 3.08 2.80
C GLN A 67 12.13 3.58 2.28
N GLY A 68 12.19 4.56 1.37
CA GLY A 68 11.06 4.98 0.57
C GLY A 68 10.99 4.13 -0.70
N VAL A 69 9.82 3.57 -0.97
CA VAL A 69 9.52 2.75 -2.14
C VAL A 69 8.40 3.42 -2.92
N ILE A 70 8.57 3.55 -4.23
CA ILE A 70 7.48 3.99 -5.10
C ILE A 70 6.70 2.76 -5.55
N MET A 71 5.41 2.73 -5.23
CA MET A 71 4.46 1.74 -5.71
C MET A 71 3.64 2.36 -6.84
N PRO A 72 3.96 2.06 -8.12
CA PRO A 72 3.21 2.55 -9.26
C PRO A 72 1.92 1.74 -9.43
N VAL A 73 0.82 2.45 -9.68
CA VAL A 73 -0.50 1.87 -9.90
C VAL A 73 -1.17 2.52 -11.10
N GLY A 74 -1.45 1.73 -12.12
CA GLY A 74 -2.27 2.14 -13.27
C GLY A 74 -3.72 1.78 -13.05
N VAL A 75 -4.63 2.66 -13.47
CA VAL A 75 -6.08 2.43 -13.42
C VAL A 75 -6.65 2.49 -14.84
N TYR A 76 -7.18 1.35 -15.28
CA TYR A 76 -7.56 1.09 -16.67
C TYR A 76 -9.07 1.01 -16.84
N ASP A 77 -9.57 1.55 -17.95
CA ASP A 77 -10.95 1.38 -18.38
C ASP A 77 -11.20 -0.04 -18.94
N THR A 78 -12.45 -0.37 -19.26
CA THR A 78 -12.82 -1.70 -19.78
C THR A 78 -12.23 -2.00 -21.17
N ASN A 79 -11.66 -1.00 -21.85
CA ASN A 79 -10.96 -1.17 -23.12
C ASN A 79 -9.43 -1.30 -22.93
N GLY A 80 -8.96 -1.35 -21.68
CA GLY A 80 -7.54 -1.43 -21.34
C GLY A 80 -6.79 -0.10 -21.49
N VAL A 81 -7.49 1.03 -21.59
CA VAL A 81 -6.85 2.36 -21.67
C VAL A 81 -6.62 2.89 -20.26
N GLU A 82 -5.39 3.28 -19.96
CA GLU A 82 -5.05 3.91 -18.68
C GLU A 82 -5.74 5.27 -18.57
N ALA A 83 -6.65 5.40 -17.61
CA ALA A 83 -7.39 6.62 -17.37
C ALA A 83 -6.77 7.46 -16.25
N PHE A 84 -6.06 6.80 -15.34
CA PHE A 84 -5.51 7.41 -14.15
C PHE A 84 -4.27 6.66 -13.68
N HIS A 85 -3.25 7.40 -13.26
CA HIS A 85 -1.98 6.84 -12.80
C HIS A 85 -1.64 7.39 -11.42
N VAL A 86 -1.09 6.54 -10.55
CA VAL A 86 -0.68 6.92 -9.20
C VAL A 86 0.69 6.35 -8.88
N ASP A 87 1.59 7.22 -8.43
CA ASP A 87 2.80 6.83 -7.74
C ASP A 87 2.61 7.03 -6.23
N ILE A 88 2.50 5.93 -5.48
CA ILE A 88 2.36 5.97 -4.03
C ILE A 88 3.74 5.83 -3.39
N THR A 89 4.15 6.83 -2.60
CA THR A 89 5.37 6.77 -1.79
C THR A 89 5.08 5.98 -0.52
N MET A 90 5.62 4.78 -0.44
CA MET A 90 5.51 3.86 0.68
C MET A 90 6.79 3.93 1.52
N ARG A 91 6.66 4.24 2.81
CA ARG A 91 7.78 4.08 3.75
C ARG A 91 7.77 2.65 4.28
N VAL A 92 8.79 1.88 3.95
CA VAL A 92 8.98 0.50 4.43
C VAL A 92 10.03 0.51 5.54
N SER A 93 9.75 -0.18 6.65
CA SER A 93 10.71 -0.28 7.77
C SER A 93 10.60 -1.64 8.49
N PRO A 94 11.65 -2.05 9.22
CA PRO A 94 11.54 -3.18 10.14
C PRO A 94 10.48 -2.90 11.21
N ARG A 95 9.69 -3.91 11.55
CA ARG A 95 8.77 -3.86 12.69
C ARG A 95 9.61 -3.85 13.96
N LYS A 96 9.35 -2.92 14.88
CA LYS A 96 9.91 -3.02 16.25
C LYS A 96 9.42 -4.34 16.85
N LYS A 97 10.33 -5.14 17.42
CA LYS A 97 9.90 -6.24 18.31
C LYS A 97 9.04 -5.60 19.40
N ALA A 98 7.81 -6.07 19.55
CA ALA A 98 7.03 -5.72 20.72
C ALA A 98 7.84 -6.16 21.94
N ASP A 99 8.09 -5.26 22.88
CA ASP A 99 8.61 -5.63 24.19
C ASP A 99 7.48 -6.41 24.86
N VAL A 100 7.54 -7.74 24.75
CA VAL A 100 6.60 -8.61 25.47
C VAL A 100 7.08 -8.59 26.91
N ASP A 101 6.47 -7.72 27.71
CA ASP A 101 6.65 -7.70 29.16
C ASP A 101 6.05 -9.01 29.70
N LEU A 102 6.87 -10.06 29.74
CA LEU A 102 6.52 -11.32 30.38
C LEU A 102 6.22 -10.99 31.86
N PRO A 103 5.04 -11.35 32.38
CA PRO A 103 4.72 -11.07 33.77
C PRO A 103 5.81 -11.70 34.66
N LYS A 104 6.42 -10.89 35.52
CA LYS A 104 7.45 -11.28 36.50
C LYS A 104 6.88 -12.23 37.58
N ILE A 105 6.48 -13.44 37.20
CA ILE A 105 6.03 -14.50 38.14
C ILE A 105 7.10 -15.60 38.24
N ALA A 106 8.38 -15.23 38.15
CA ALA A 106 9.50 -16.14 38.42
C ALA A 106 10.42 -15.55 39.50
N ALA A 107 9.83 -15.24 40.67
CA ALA A 107 10.59 -14.90 41.87
C ALA A 107 9.77 -15.22 43.13
N ILE A 108 9.25 -16.44 43.24
CA ILE A 108 8.90 -17.01 44.55
C ILE A 108 9.71 -18.29 44.68
N GLY A 109 10.76 -18.19 45.49
CA GLY A 109 11.71 -19.26 45.74
C GLY A 109 11.04 -20.43 46.47
N TYR A 110 11.30 -21.63 45.95
CA TYR A 110 11.29 -22.87 46.71
C TYR A 110 12.52 -23.66 46.31
N TRP A 111 13.60 -23.50 47.06
CA TRP A 111 14.63 -24.53 47.26
C TRP A 111 15.22 -24.32 48.66
N LEU A 112 14.86 -25.25 49.55
CA LEU A 112 15.33 -25.48 50.93
C LEU A 112 14.85 -24.51 52.01
#